data_AF-A0A7K3ENT5-F1
#
_entry.id   AF-A0A7K3ENT5-F1
#
_cell.length_a   1.000
_cell.length_b   1.000
_cell.length_c   1.000
_cell.angle_alpha   90.00
_cell.angle_beta   90.00
_cell.angle_gamma   90.00
#
_symmetry.space_group_name_H-M   'P 1'
#
loop_
_entity.id
_entity.type
_entity.pdbx_description
1 polymer ?
#
loop_
_entity_poly.entity_id
_entity_poly.type
_entity_poly.pdbx_seq_one_letter_code
_entity_poly.pdbx_strand_id
1 'polypeptide(L)' 'VPLGDLVATAARDQALAVLRGAPVAVDVICVDRAGTVVGRSGIA' A
#
# COMPACT_ATOMS: atom_id res chain seq x y z
N VAL A 1 14.37 2.38 -3.87
CA VAL A 1 13.12 2.55 -3.09
C VAL A 1 13.27 1.74 -1.81
N PRO A 2 12.97 2.29 -0.61
CA PRO A 2 12.97 1.54 0.65
C PRO A 2 12.08 0.29 0.60
N LEU A 3 12.41 -0.74 1.39
CA LEU A 3 11.64 -2.00 1.42
C LEU A 3 10.17 -1.75 1.79
N GLY A 4 9.88 -0.87 2.75
CA GLY A 4 8.51 -0.58 3.17
C GLY A 4 7.65 -0.04 2.04
N ASP A 5 8.20 0.79 1.15
CA ASP A 5 7.47 1.29 -0.02
C ASP A 5 7.19 0.16 -1.00
N LEU A 6 8.14 -0.76 -1.24
CA LEU A 6 7.92 -1.92 -2.10
C LEU A 6 6.81 -2.83 -1.56
N VAL A 7 6.75 -3.05 -0.25
CA VAL A 7 5.67 -3.81 0.39
C VAL A 7 4.34 -3.08 0.24
N ALA A 8 4.30 -1.75 0.47
CA ALA A 8 3.09 -0.96 0.33
C ALA A 8 2.57 -0.97 -1.13
N THR A 9 3.46 -0.94 -2.12
CA THR A 9 3.10 -1.07 -3.54
C THR A 9 2.51 -2.44 -3.83
N ALA A 10 3.19 -3.52 -3.47
CA ALA A 10 2.69 -4.88 -3.72
C ALA A 10 1.34 -5.13 -3.03
N ALA A 11 1.15 -4.64 -1.81
CA ALA A 11 -0.11 -4.72 -1.09
C ALA A 11 -1.24 -3.93 -1.77
N ARG A 12 -0.96 -2.72 -2.27
CA ARG A 12 -1.93 -1.94 -3.05
C ARG A 12 -2.33 -2.67 -4.33
N ASP A 13 -1.37 -3.23 -5.07
CA ASP A 13 -1.65 -3.96 -6.31
C ASP A 13 -2.54 -5.18 -6.06
N GLN A 14 -2.29 -5.91 -4.97
CA GLN A 14 -3.14 -7.02 -4.55
C GLN A 14 -4.55 -6.57 -4.17
N ALA A 15 -4.69 -5.45 -3.46
CA ALA A 15 -5.99 -4.88 -3.12
C ALA A 15 -6.78 -4.47 -4.39
N LEU A 16 -6.12 -3.82 -5.35
CA LEU A 16 -6.72 -3.47 -6.64
C LEU A 16 -7.17 -4.71 -7.43
N ALA A 17 -6.38 -5.79 -7.41
CA ALA A 17 -6.76 -7.06 -8.04
C ALA A 17 -8.04 -7.65 -7.43
N VAL A 18 -8.20 -7.60 -6.10
CA VAL A 18 -9.42 -8.04 -5.40
C VAL A 18 -10.63 -7.17 -5.78
N LEU A 19 -10.43 -5.85 -5.87
CA LEU A 19 -11.48 -4.88 -6.15
C LEU A 19 -11.97 -4.91 -7.60
N ARG A 20 -11.22 -5.52 -8.53
CA ARG A 20 -11.63 -5.76 -9.92
C ARG A 20 -12.20 -4.53 -10.64
N GLY A 21 -11.56 -3.36 -10.45
CA GLY A 21 -11.95 -2.11 -11.08
C GLY A 21 -13.13 -1.38 -10.41
N ALA A 22 -13.51 -1.77 -9.18
CA ALA A 22 -14.46 -1.00 -8.39
C ALA A 22 -14.01 0.48 -8.27
N PRO A 23 -14.94 1.45 -8.30
CA PRO A 23 -14.62 2.88 -8.32
C PRO A 23 -14.26 3.39 -6.91
N VAL A 24 -13.26 2.77 -6.28
CA VAL A 24 -12.74 3.14 -4.96
C VAL A 24 -11.24 3.39 -5.03
N ALA A 25 -10.78 4.40 -4.31
CA ALA A 25 -9.37 4.67 -4.11
C ALA A 25 -8.77 3.73 -3.06
N VAL A 26 -7.50 3.37 -3.23
CA VAL A 26 -6.75 2.53 -2.29
C VAL A 26 -5.42 3.19 -1.97
N ASP A 27 -5.24 3.55 -0.70
CA ASP A 27 -3.97 3.94 -0.13
C ASP A 27 -3.52 2.88 0.89
N VAL A 28 -2.22 2.60 0.92
CA VAL A 28 -1.60 1.61 1.80
C VAL A 28 -0.43 2.22 2.54
N ILE A 29 -0.38 1.95 3.85
CA ILE A 29 0.79 2.24 4.69
C ILE A 29 1.34 0.94 5.27
N CYS A 30 2.66 0.82 5.29
CA CYS A 30 3.36 -0.21 6.05
C CYS A 30 3.82 0.38 7.38
N VAL A 31 3.56 -0.34 8.46
CA VAL A 31 3.95 0.06 9.81
C VAL A 31 4.84 -1.00 10.45
N ASP A 32 5.79 -0.56 11.27
CA ASP A 32 6.53 -1.46 12.15
C ASP A 32 5.76 -1.74 13.45
N ARG A 33 6.35 -2.55 14.34
CA ARG A 33 5.72 -2.92 15.62
C ARG A 33 5.65 -1.77 16.64
N ALA A 34 6.41 -0.69 16.44
CA ALA A 34 6.36 0.52 17.26
C ALA A 34 5.28 1.50 16.78
N GLY A 35 4.65 1.23 15.63
CA GLY A 35 3.67 2.12 15.01
C GLY A 35 4.28 3.14 14.06
N THR A 36 5.58 3.05 13.76
CA THR A 36 6.23 3.95 12.79
C THR A 36 5.80 3.58 11.39
N VAL A 37 5.45 4.57 10.57
CA VAL A 37 5.22 4.35 9.13
C VAL A 37 6.57 4.16 8.43
N VAL A 38 6.78 2.98 7.87
CA VAL A 38 8.02 2.58 7.20
C VAL A 38 7.91 2.54 5.68
N GLY A 39 6.71 2.72 5.14
CA GLY A 39 6.49 2.88 3.71
C GLY A 39 5.05 3.21 3.34
N ARG A 40 4.86 3.74 2.13
CA ARG A 40 3.57 4.23 1.65
C ARG A 40 3.39 3.95 0.17
N SER A 41 2.15 3.72 -0.24
CA SER A 41 1.75 3.63 -1.63
C SER A 41 0.32 4.14 -1.75
N GLY A 42 0.12 5.20 -2.52
CA GLY A 42 -1.19 5.82 -2.69
C GLY A 42 -1.33 6.38 -4.09
N ILE A 43 -2.39 7.15 -4.31
CA ILE A 43 -2.55 7.91 -5.54
C ILE A 43 -1.47 9.00 -5.59
N ALA A 44 -0.76 9.13 -6.71
CA ALA A 44 0.20 10.20 -6.94
C ALA A 44 -0.51 11.54 -7.20
#